data_AF-T0M194-F1
#
_entry.id   AF-T0M194-F1
#
_cell.length_a   1.000
_cell.length_b   1.000
_cell.length_c   1.000
_cell.angle_alpha   90.00
_cell.angle_beta   90.00
_cell.angle_gamma   90.00
#
_symmetry.space_group_name_H-M   'P 1'
#
loop_
_entity.id
_entity.type
_entity.pdbx_description
1 polymer ?
#
loop_
_entity_poly.entity_id
_entity_poly.type
_entity_poly.pdbx_seq_one_letter_code
_entity_poly.pdbx_strand_id
1 'polypeptide(L)'
;MTMVTQSTLPAPQDDLKTVVESRTREWHFHIYFLLQSPTETARALALRDAVLRLRRDGAFVAVPLFRVNEYPIGPHPAGSYEIWVPDSSFSDVFYYLASNRGNLSVLVHPLTSKQRRDHESSNAWMGNPWPIYLDSLPRDGEIPLQYPELGLGWSTSPEQEISLEERRKRGAELEALLANDSEAAPAPKD
;
A
#
# COMPACT_ATOMS: atom_id res chain seq x y z
N MET A 1 -34.66 -21.71 -15.87
CA MET A 1 -34.60 -20.42 -15.15
C MET A 1 -33.43 -20.51 -14.19
N THR A 2 -32.28 -19.97 -14.58
CA THR A 2 -31.09 -19.92 -13.73
C THR A 2 -31.26 -18.75 -12.78
N MET A 3 -31.43 -19.01 -11.48
CA MET A 3 -31.45 -17.99 -10.44
C MET A 3 -30.07 -17.32 -10.42
N VAL A 4 -29.97 -16.11 -10.96
CA VAL A 4 -28.81 -15.25 -10.77
C VAL A 4 -28.91 -14.74 -9.34
N THR A 5 -28.13 -15.33 -8.42
CA THR A 5 -27.91 -14.73 -7.12
C THR A 5 -27.16 -13.43 -7.35
N GLN A 6 -27.86 -12.30 -7.21
CA GLN A 6 -27.22 -11.00 -7.11
C GLN A 6 -26.29 -11.06 -5.90
N SER A 7 -24.99 -11.20 -6.14
CA SER A 7 -23.98 -10.94 -5.12
C SER A 7 -24.09 -9.46 -4.79
N THR A 8 -24.79 -9.14 -3.70
CA THR A 8 -24.73 -7.81 -3.11
C THR A 8 -23.32 -7.63 -2.59
N LEU A 9 -22.58 -6.69 -3.17
CA LEU A 9 -21.32 -6.26 -2.56
C LEU A 9 -21.63 -5.85 -1.11
N PRO A 10 -20.83 -6.27 -0.12
CA PRO A 10 -21.04 -5.85 1.24
C PRO A 10 -20.97 -4.32 1.33
N ALA A 11 -21.81 -3.74 2.19
CA ALA A 11 -21.70 -2.33 2.52
C ALA A 11 -20.28 -2.02 3.02
N PRO A 12 -19.76 -0.80 2.78
CA PRO A 12 -18.51 -0.36 3.39
C PRO A 12 -18.58 -0.54 4.91
N GLN A 13 -17.49 -1.04 5.50
CA GLN A 13 -17.37 -1.12 6.95
C GLN A 13 -17.10 0.28 7.51
N ASP A 14 -17.91 0.73 8.45
CA ASP A 14 -17.87 2.05 9.07
C ASP A 14 -17.73 2.03 10.61
N ASP A 15 -17.76 0.84 11.23
CA ASP A 15 -17.45 0.74 12.66
C ASP A 15 -15.99 1.13 12.92
N LEU A 16 -15.81 2.21 13.68
CA LEU A 16 -14.50 2.80 13.97
C LEU A 16 -13.50 1.76 14.51
N LYS A 17 -13.93 0.92 15.45
CA LYS A 17 -13.05 -0.07 16.07
C LYS A 17 -12.58 -1.08 15.01
N THR A 18 -13.52 -1.64 14.26
CA THR A 18 -13.24 -2.62 13.21
C THR A 18 -12.30 -2.05 12.17
N VAL A 19 -12.53 -0.83 11.68
CA VAL A 19 -11.66 -0.19 10.66
C VAL A 19 -10.26 0.06 11.20
N VAL A 20 -10.13 0.56 12.43
CA VAL A 20 -8.81 0.86 13.04
C VAL A 20 -8.00 -0.39 13.32
N GLU A 21 -8.65 -1.44 13.84
CA GLU A 21 -7.99 -2.69 14.23
C GLU A 21 -7.64 -3.57 13.02
N SER A 22 -8.43 -3.52 11.94
CA SER A 22 -8.20 -4.29 10.72
C SER A 22 -7.30 -3.60 9.69
N ARG A 23 -6.77 -2.41 9.99
CA ARG A 23 -5.97 -1.65 9.03
C ARG A 23 -4.71 -2.41 8.59
N THR A 24 -4.35 -2.26 7.32
CA THR A 24 -3.08 -2.75 6.78
C THR A 24 -1.91 -2.06 7.46
N ARG A 25 -0.91 -2.84 7.87
CA ARG A 25 0.30 -2.33 8.54
C ARG A 25 1.54 -2.26 7.66
N GLU A 26 1.57 -2.98 6.56
CA GLU A 26 2.73 -3.06 5.67
C GLU A 26 2.28 -3.09 4.22
N TRP A 27 3.11 -2.51 3.35
CA TRP A 27 2.84 -2.32 1.94
C TRP A 27 4.05 -2.66 1.09
N HIS A 28 3.79 -3.18 -0.12
CA HIS A 28 4.79 -3.31 -1.16
C HIS A 28 4.53 -2.32 -2.29
N PHE A 29 5.62 -1.75 -2.77
CA PHE A 29 5.66 -0.96 -4.00
C PHE A 29 6.58 -1.71 -4.98
N HIS A 30 6.01 -2.24 -6.06
CA HIS A 30 6.78 -2.86 -7.13
C HIS A 30 6.92 -1.89 -8.30
N ILE A 31 8.15 -1.46 -8.56
CA ILE A 31 8.46 -0.57 -9.67
C ILE A 31 8.71 -1.44 -10.90
N TYR A 32 8.03 -1.15 -12.01
CA TYR A 32 8.13 -1.88 -13.26
C TYR A 32 8.83 -1.09 -14.35
N PHE A 33 9.61 -1.80 -15.16
CA PHE A 33 10.31 -1.27 -16.32
C PHE A 33 10.43 -2.31 -17.43
N LEU A 34 10.47 -1.84 -18.68
CA LEU A 34 10.74 -2.68 -19.84
C LEU A 34 12.22 -3.06 -19.90
N LEU A 35 12.51 -4.36 -19.82
CA LEU A 35 13.88 -4.88 -19.90
C LEU A 35 14.58 -4.55 -21.22
N GLN A 36 13.82 -4.40 -22.31
CA GLN A 36 14.33 -4.01 -23.63
C GLN A 36 14.68 -2.52 -23.73
N SER A 37 14.35 -1.73 -22.71
CA SER A 37 14.62 -0.29 -22.66
C SER A 37 15.73 0.00 -21.65
N PRO A 38 17.00 0.16 -22.10
CA PRO A 38 18.09 0.56 -21.21
C PRO A 38 17.79 1.86 -20.46
N THR A 39 17.04 2.76 -21.09
CA THR A 39 16.60 4.03 -20.47
C THR A 39 15.66 3.78 -19.30
N GLU A 40 14.66 2.92 -19.43
CA GLU A 40 13.75 2.62 -18.30
C GLU A 40 14.47 1.87 -17.19
N THR A 41 15.32 0.88 -17.53
CA THR A 41 16.15 0.19 -16.53
C THR A 41 17.02 1.17 -15.76
N ALA A 42 17.74 2.06 -16.45
CA ALA A 42 18.58 3.07 -15.79
C ALA A 42 17.75 4.01 -14.88
N ARG A 43 16.56 4.42 -15.32
CA ARG A 43 15.65 5.24 -14.50
C ARG A 43 15.13 4.50 -13.27
N ALA A 44 14.76 3.24 -13.41
CA ALA A 44 14.29 2.41 -12.31
C ALA A 44 15.38 2.23 -11.25
N LEU A 45 16.61 1.94 -11.67
CA LEU A 45 17.76 1.82 -10.76
C LEU A 45 18.11 3.18 -10.11
N ALA A 46 18.07 4.28 -10.86
CA ALA A 46 18.32 5.61 -10.30
C ALA A 46 17.26 6.00 -9.25
N LEU A 47 15.99 5.65 -9.48
CA LEU A 47 14.89 5.84 -8.52
C LEU A 47 15.11 4.99 -7.26
N ARG A 48 15.49 3.73 -7.42
CA ARG A 48 15.85 2.84 -6.30
C ARG A 48 16.97 3.42 -5.44
N ASP A 49 18.02 3.92 -6.07
CA ASP A 49 19.14 4.55 -5.36
C ASP A 49 18.73 5.83 -4.64
N ALA A 50 17.80 6.59 -5.21
CA ALA A 50 17.26 7.79 -4.57
C ALA A 50 16.44 7.44 -3.31
N VAL A 51 15.60 6.40 -3.38
CA VAL A 51 14.90 5.86 -2.20
C VAL A 51 15.88 5.43 -1.12
N LEU A 52 16.96 4.73 -1.49
CA LEU A 52 17.99 4.30 -0.52
C LEU A 52 18.72 5.48 0.14
N ARG A 53 19.04 6.53 -0.62
CA ARG A 53 19.63 7.77 -0.07
C ARG A 53 18.66 8.47 0.89
N LEU A 54 17.39 8.60 0.50
CA LEU A 54 16.36 9.24 1.32
C LEU A 54 16.07 8.46 2.60
N ARG A 55 16.05 7.12 2.54
CA ARG A 55 16.01 6.25 3.71
C ARG A 55 17.19 6.52 4.65
N ARG A 56 18.41 6.53 4.10
CA ARG A 56 19.63 6.81 4.88
C ARG A 56 19.55 8.17 5.57
N ASP A 57 19.01 9.17 4.88
CA ASP A 57 18.93 10.56 5.35
C ASP A 57 17.69 10.83 6.22
N GLY A 58 16.87 9.81 6.50
CA GLY A 58 15.74 9.89 7.44
C GLY A 58 14.46 10.50 6.89
N ALA A 59 14.30 10.57 5.56
CA ALA A 59 13.09 11.13 4.95
C ALA A 59 11.85 10.25 5.17
N PHE A 60 12.02 8.92 5.21
CA PHE A 60 10.98 7.91 5.44
C PHE A 60 11.61 6.54 5.66
N VAL A 61 10.82 5.57 6.12
CA VAL A 61 11.20 4.16 6.14
C VAL A 61 10.72 3.47 4.87
N ALA A 62 11.66 3.00 4.07
CA ALA A 62 11.40 2.22 2.86
C ALA A 62 12.56 1.25 2.64
N VAL A 63 12.29 -0.03 2.41
CA VAL A 63 13.33 -1.05 2.25
C VAL A 63 13.21 -1.69 0.86
N PRO A 64 13.95 -1.17 -0.14
CA PRO A 64 14.09 -1.84 -1.42
C PRO A 64 14.73 -3.22 -1.23
N LEU A 65 14.09 -4.26 -1.76
CA LEU A 65 14.66 -5.60 -1.77
C LEU A 65 15.99 -5.58 -2.53
N PHE A 66 16.97 -6.38 -2.09
CA PHE A 66 18.30 -6.40 -2.71
C PHE A 66 18.22 -6.80 -4.19
N ARG A 67 17.39 -7.79 -4.51
CA ARG A 67 17.20 -8.30 -5.87
C ARG A 67 16.47 -7.28 -6.75
N VAL A 68 17.00 -7.07 -7.94
CA VAL A 68 16.27 -6.52 -9.08
C VAL A 68 15.94 -7.69 -10.00
N ASN A 69 14.68 -7.79 -10.41
CA ASN A 69 14.23 -8.82 -11.34
C ASN A 69 14.62 -8.38 -12.76
N GLU A 70 15.59 -9.07 -13.36
CA GLU A 70 16.04 -8.84 -14.75
C GLU A 70 15.31 -9.74 -15.77
N TYR A 71 14.27 -10.43 -15.30
CA TYR A 71 13.33 -11.28 -16.04
C TYR A 71 12.09 -11.50 -15.16
N PRO A 72 10.97 -12.02 -15.68
CA PRO A 72 9.77 -12.27 -14.88
C PRO A 72 10.04 -13.22 -13.70
N ILE A 73 9.62 -12.83 -12.50
CA ILE A 73 9.78 -13.62 -11.27
C ILE A 73 8.48 -13.55 -10.46
N GLY A 74 7.99 -14.72 -10.03
CA GLY A 74 6.75 -14.83 -9.27
C GLY A 74 5.56 -14.26 -10.05
N PRO A 75 4.75 -13.36 -9.45
CA PRO A 75 3.60 -12.78 -10.13
C PRO A 75 3.98 -11.61 -11.08
N HIS A 76 5.25 -11.17 -11.09
CA HIS A 76 5.67 -9.95 -11.77
C HIS A 76 6.14 -10.26 -13.21
N PRO A 77 5.45 -9.73 -14.24
CA PRO A 77 5.65 -10.14 -15.64
C PRO A 77 6.81 -9.45 -16.38
N ALA A 78 7.58 -8.58 -15.74
CA ALA A 78 8.58 -7.75 -16.40
C ALA A 78 9.77 -7.47 -15.49
N GLY A 79 10.67 -6.58 -15.93
CA GLY A 79 11.70 -6.04 -15.06
C GLY A 79 11.05 -5.32 -13.89
N SER A 80 11.45 -5.66 -12.66
CA SER A 80 10.87 -5.06 -11.47
C SER A 80 11.78 -5.09 -10.25
N TYR A 81 11.48 -4.27 -9.25
CA TYR A 81 12.00 -4.46 -7.89
C TYR A 81 10.95 -4.05 -6.87
N GLU A 82 11.03 -4.66 -5.69
CA GLU A 82 10.12 -4.45 -4.56
C GLU A 82 10.69 -3.41 -3.59
N ILE A 83 9.81 -2.64 -2.96
CA ILE A 83 10.10 -1.81 -1.79
C ILE A 83 9.07 -2.15 -0.71
N TRP A 84 9.54 -2.61 0.45
CA TRP A 84 8.71 -2.74 1.65
C TRP A 84 8.59 -1.41 2.38
N VAL A 85 7.39 -1.09 2.85
CA VAL A 85 7.05 0.18 3.51
C VAL A 85 6.05 -0.09 4.65
N PRO A 86 6.33 0.34 5.89
CA PRO A 86 5.35 0.29 6.97
C PRO A 86 4.27 1.36 6.78
N ASP A 87 3.06 1.14 7.33
CA ASP A 87 1.94 2.07 7.25
C ASP A 87 2.29 3.50 7.70
N SER A 88 3.14 3.62 8.72
CA SER A 88 3.65 4.88 9.25
C SER A 88 4.50 5.70 8.26
N SER A 89 5.04 5.10 7.20
CA SER A 89 5.80 5.79 6.13
C SER A 89 5.09 5.74 4.77
N PHE A 90 3.88 5.16 4.71
CA PHE A 90 3.18 4.97 3.44
C PHE A 90 2.96 6.28 2.69
N SER A 91 2.45 7.32 3.37
CA SER A 91 2.15 8.61 2.73
C SER A 91 3.39 9.28 2.13
N ASP A 92 4.51 9.23 2.84
CA ASP A 92 5.76 9.88 2.42
C ASP A 92 6.37 9.19 1.21
N VAL A 93 6.41 7.86 1.23
CA VAL A 93 6.89 7.07 0.08
C VAL A 93 5.95 7.21 -1.11
N PHE A 94 4.64 7.14 -0.87
CA PHE A 94 3.63 7.29 -1.93
C PHE A 94 3.77 8.65 -2.62
N TYR A 95 3.82 9.75 -1.86
CA TYR A 95 4.05 11.10 -2.39
C TYR A 95 5.35 11.19 -3.19
N TYR A 96 6.45 10.67 -2.63
CA TYR A 96 7.75 10.71 -3.29
C TYR A 96 7.72 9.98 -4.64
N LEU A 97 7.21 8.76 -4.68
CA LEU A 97 7.11 7.98 -5.91
C LEU A 97 6.13 8.61 -6.90
N ALA A 98 4.97 9.09 -6.45
CA ALA A 98 4.00 9.77 -7.31
C ALA A 98 4.63 10.98 -8.03
N SER A 99 5.51 11.72 -7.33
CA SER A 99 6.16 12.92 -7.86
C SER A 99 7.42 12.63 -8.70
N ASN A 100 8.12 11.53 -8.44
CA ASN A 100 9.48 11.31 -8.96
C ASN A 100 9.65 10.08 -9.85
N ARG A 101 8.65 9.18 -9.96
CA ARG A 101 8.76 7.95 -10.80
C ARG A 101 8.86 8.22 -12.30
N GLY A 102 8.45 9.42 -12.75
CA GLY A 102 8.28 9.72 -14.16
C GLY A 102 7.28 8.79 -14.83
N ASN A 103 7.72 8.04 -15.85
CA ASN A 103 6.87 7.14 -16.63
C ASN A 103 6.81 5.69 -16.09
N LEU A 104 7.61 5.34 -15.07
CA LEU A 104 7.65 3.97 -14.52
C LEU A 104 6.33 3.62 -13.84
N SER A 105 5.78 2.44 -14.10
CA SER A 105 4.59 1.96 -13.40
C SER A 105 4.93 1.44 -12.01
N VAL A 106 4.03 1.62 -11.05
CA VAL A 106 4.19 1.10 -9.69
C VAL A 106 2.93 0.36 -9.25
N LEU A 107 3.06 -0.94 -8.97
CA LEU A 107 2.03 -1.70 -8.25
C LEU A 107 2.19 -1.40 -6.77
N VAL A 108 1.12 -0.97 -6.12
CA VAL A 108 1.06 -0.73 -4.68
C VAL A 108 0.07 -1.72 -4.09
N HIS A 109 0.45 -2.54 -3.13
CA HIS A 109 -0.49 -3.45 -2.49
C HIS A 109 -0.20 -3.65 -1.01
N PRO A 110 -1.22 -3.99 -0.20
CA PRO A 110 -1.03 -4.32 1.21
C PRO A 110 -0.32 -5.67 1.37
N LEU A 111 0.29 -5.91 2.54
CA LEU A 111 0.79 -7.22 2.95
C LEU A 111 -0.17 -7.80 3.99
N THR A 112 -1.04 -8.71 3.55
CA THR A 112 -1.95 -9.44 4.43
C THR A 112 -1.77 -10.96 4.26
N SER A 113 -2.56 -11.73 5.01
CA SER A 113 -2.67 -13.18 4.81
C SER A 113 -3.33 -13.57 3.47
N LYS A 114 -3.87 -12.61 2.71
CA LYS A 114 -4.63 -12.83 1.47
C LYS A 114 -3.83 -12.40 0.23
N GLN A 115 -2.61 -12.93 0.05
CA GLN A 115 -1.65 -12.46 -0.97
C GLN A 115 -2.22 -12.32 -2.38
N ARG A 116 -2.99 -13.30 -2.88
CA ARG A 116 -3.64 -13.17 -4.20
C ARG A 116 -4.60 -11.99 -4.24
N ARG A 117 -5.44 -11.81 -3.21
CA ARG A 117 -6.37 -10.68 -3.12
C ARG A 117 -5.62 -9.35 -3.09
N ASP A 118 -4.52 -9.30 -2.35
CA ASP A 118 -3.67 -8.12 -2.23
C ASP A 118 -3.16 -7.67 -3.60
N HIS A 119 -2.72 -8.62 -4.43
CA HIS A 119 -2.25 -8.35 -5.80
C HIS A 119 -3.36 -8.16 -6.84
N GLU A 120 -4.59 -8.60 -6.57
CA GLU A 120 -5.69 -8.62 -7.55
C GLU A 120 -6.66 -7.45 -7.37
N SER A 121 -7.19 -7.28 -6.16
CA SER A 121 -8.32 -6.37 -5.88
C SER A 121 -8.07 -5.39 -4.74
N SER A 122 -7.10 -5.64 -3.86
CA SER A 122 -6.68 -4.65 -2.86
C SER A 122 -5.51 -3.77 -3.33
N ASN A 123 -5.06 -3.94 -4.57
CA ASN A 123 -3.95 -3.16 -5.13
C ASN A 123 -4.39 -1.76 -5.59
N ALA A 124 -3.40 -0.92 -5.83
CA ALA A 124 -3.49 0.29 -6.61
C ALA A 124 -2.32 0.35 -7.60
N TRP A 125 -2.46 1.20 -8.62
CA TRP A 125 -1.42 1.45 -9.60
C TRP A 125 -1.11 2.93 -9.71
N MET A 126 0.18 3.27 -9.72
CA MET A 126 0.65 4.53 -10.27
C MET A 126 1.11 4.31 -11.71
N GLY A 127 0.52 5.04 -12.67
CA GLY A 127 0.82 4.85 -14.10
C GLY A 127 0.02 3.70 -14.69
N ASN A 128 0.58 3.04 -15.71
CA ASN A 128 -0.15 2.01 -16.45
C ASN A 128 -0.07 0.66 -15.73
N PRO A 129 -1.20 0.00 -15.43
CA PRO A 129 -1.21 -1.33 -14.84
C PRO A 129 -0.52 -2.37 -15.72
N TRP A 130 0.16 -3.34 -15.10
CA TRP A 130 0.71 -4.51 -15.77
C TRP A 130 -0.13 -5.77 -15.51
N PRO A 131 -0.13 -6.75 -16.42
CA PRO A 131 -0.87 -8.00 -16.25
C PRO A 131 -0.17 -8.93 -15.25
N ILE A 132 -0.53 -8.81 -13.97
CA ILE A 132 0.04 -9.63 -12.89
C ILE A 132 -0.36 -11.10 -13.06
N TYR A 133 0.62 -12.00 -12.93
CA TYR A 133 0.38 -13.45 -13.00
C TYR A 133 -0.13 -13.97 -11.64
N LEU A 134 -1.46 -13.91 -11.44
CA LEU A 134 -2.10 -14.19 -10.16
C LEU A 134 -2.10 -15.68 -9.77
N ASP A 135 -1.91 -16.60 -10.71
CA ASP A 135 -2.01 -18.03 -10.46
C ASP A 135 -0.80 -18.61 -9.70
N SER A 136 0.30 -17.85 -9.61
CA SER A 136 1.43 -18.20 -8.74
C SER A 136 1.21 -17.83 -7.27
N LEU A 137 0.13 -17.11 -6.93
CA LEU A 137 -0.07 -16.57 -5.58
C LEU A 137 -1.02 -17.44 -4.75
N PRO A 138 -0.67 -17.71 -3.48
CA PRO A 138 -1.60 -18.36 -2.56
C PRO A 138 -2.79 -17.45 -2.25
N ARG A 139 -3.96 -18.05 -2.04
CA ARG A 139 -5.19 -17.33 -1.65
C ARG A 139 -5.19 -16.93 -0.18
N ASP A 140 -4.57 -17.76 0.64
CA ASP A 140 -4.49 -17.65 2.09
C ASP A 140 -3.09 -18.08 2.55
N GLY A 141 -2.62 -17.50 3.64
CA GLY A 141 -1.32 -17.79 4.23
C GLY A 141 -1.11 -17.05 5.54
N GLU A 142 0.12 -17.08 6.04
CA GLU A 142 0.50 -16.24 7.17
C GLU A 142 0.73 -14.79 6.72
N ILE A 143 0.60 -13.85 7.65
CA ILE A 143 1.00 -12.46 7.40
C ILE A 143 2.52 -12.47 7.20
N PRO A 144 3.03 -11.96 6.06
CA PRO A 144 4.46 -11.96 5.80
C PRO A 144 5.14 -10.89 6.66
N LEU A 145 5.65 -11.29 7.82
CA LEU A 145 6.39 -10.40 8.72
C LEU A 145 7.77 -10.09 8.13
N GLN A 146 7.97 -8.88 7.62
CA GLN A 146 9.25 -8.43 7.07
C GLN A 146 9.90 -7.38 7.99
N TYR A 147 11.21 -7.53 8.21
CA TYR A 147 12.03 -6.61 9.02
C TYR A 147 11.54 -6.36 10.46
N PRO A 148 11.23 -7.42 11.25
CA PRO A 148 10.72 -7.28 12.62
C PRO A 148 11.65 -6.50 13.55
N GLU A 149 12.96 -6.49 13.28
CA GLU A 149 13.96 -5.72 14.01
C GLU A 149 13.72 -4.20 13.98
N LEU A 150 12.91 -3.70 13.05
CA LEU A 150 12.56 -2.28 12.96
C LEU A 150 11.44 -1.90 13.95
N GLY A 151 10.66 -2.86 14.47
CA GLY A 151 9.53 -2.57 15.36
C GLY A 151 8.41 -1.75 14.70
N LEU A 152 8.28 -1.83 13.38
CA LEU A 152 7.29 -1.10 12.58
C LEU A 152 6.31 -2.07 11.91
N GLY A 153 5.25 -1.53 11.31
CA GLY A 153 4.27 -2.34 10.60
C GLY A 153 3.59 -3.35 11.53
N TRP A 154 3.60 -4.64 11.16
CA TRP A 154 3.01 -5.70 11.98
C TRP A 154 3.77 -5.95 13.29
N SER A 155 5.00 -5.41 13.45
CA SER A 155 5.77 -5.42 14.70
C SER A 155 5.54 -4.22 15.63
N THR A 156 4.65 -3.29 15.28
CA THR A 156 4.37 -2.09 16.09
C THR A 156 3.73 -2.45 17.44
N SER A 157 4.18 -1.82 18.53
CA SER A 157 3.59 -2.02 19.86
C SER A 157 2.19 -1.40 19.96
N PRO A 158 1.20 -2.06 20.58
CA PRO A 158 -0.12 -1.48 20.83
C PRO A 158 -0.08 -0.13 21.57
N GLU A 159 0.94 0.13 22.39
CA GLU A 159 1.10 1.38 23.14
C GLU A 159 1.43 2.59 22.26
N GLN A 160 1.92 2.34 21.04
CA GLN A 160 2.22 3.40 20.06
C GLN A 160 0.96 3.85 19.29
N GLU A 161 -0.16 3.17 19.49
CA GLU A 161 -1.42 3.47 18.81
C GLU A 161 -2.23 4.57 19.49
N ILE A 162 -2.84 5.41 18.66
CA ILE A 162 -3.85 6.37 19.13
C ILE A 162 -5.08 5.58 19.60
N SER A 163 -5.49 5.79 20.85
CA SER A 163 -6.65 5.13 21.46
C SER A 163 -7.96 5.44 20.73
N LEU A 164 -8.95 4.54 20.85
CA LEU A 164 -10.27 4.78 20.27
C LEU A 164 -10.97 6.01 20.86
N GLU A 165 -10.71 6.33 22.12
CA GLU A 165 -11.24 7.54 22.78
C GLU A 165 -10.66 8.81 22.14
N GLU A 166 -9.33 8.87 22.00
CA GLU A 166 -8.65 10.00 21.37
C GLU A 166 -9.05 10.14 19.89
N ARG A 167 -9.25 9.03 19.16
CA ARG A 167 -9.78 9.05 17.78
C ARG A 167 -11.18 9.66 17.72
N ARG A 168 -12.10 9.26 18.62
CA ARG A 168 -13.45 9.83 18.69
C ARG A 168 -13.42 11.31 19.02
N LYS A 169 -12.56 11.72 19.95
CA LYS A 169 -12.38 13.13 20.31
C LYS A 169 -11.95 13.96 19.09
N ARG A 170 -10.91 13.52 18.37
CA ARG A 170 -10.45 14.20 17.13
C ARG A 170 -11.54 14.24 16.05
N GLY A 171 -12.32 13.17 15.91
CA GLY A 171 -13.46 13.14 14.99
C GLY A 171 -14.52 14.18 15.36
N ALA A 172 -14.91 14.27 16.63
CA ALA A 172 -15.87 15.26 17.09
C ALA A 172 -15.37 16.71 16.92
N GLU A 173 -14.08 16.96 17.15
CA GLU A 173 -13.44 18.26 16.91
C GLU A 173 -13.45 18.62 15.41
N LEU A 174 -13.17 17.66 14.52
CA LEU A 174 -13.24 17.86 13.07
C LEU A 174 -14.66 18.21 12.62
N GLU A 175 -15.67 17.46 13.05
CA GLU A 175 -17.07 17.72 12.70
C GLU A 175 -17.54 19.10 13.21
N ALA A 176 -17.09 19.52 14.40
CA ALA A 176 -17.40 20.84 14.93
C ALA A 176 -16.80 21.97 14.08
N LEU A 177 -15.59 21.77 13.55
CA LEU A 177 -14.94 22.73 12.65
C LEU A 177 -15.63 22.81 11.29
N LEU A 178 -16.09 21.68 10.76
CA LEU A 178 -16.75 21.59 9.45
C LEU A 178 -18.25 21.92 9.48
N ALA A 179 -18.85 22.08 10.66
CA ALA A 179 -20.30 22.23 10.83
C ALA A 179 -20.95 23.38 10.04
N ASN A 180 -20.19 24.43 9.71
CA ASN A 180 -20.68 25.59 8.96
C ASN A 180 -20.03 25.72 7.57
N ASP A 181 -19.23 24.74 7.14
CA ASP A 181 -18.62 24.73 5.83
C ASP A 181 -19.62 24.16 4.81
N SER A 182 -20.08 25.00 3.88
CA SER A 182 -21.06 24.61 2.86
C SER A 182 -20.51 23.65 1.80
N GLU A 183 -19.19 23.52 1.67
CA GLU A 183 -18.54 22.59 0.76
C GLU A 183 -18.23 21.23 1.42
N ALA A 184 -18.28 21.16 2.76
CA ALA A 184 -18.12 19.92 3.50
C ALA A 184 -19.46 19.18 3.65
N ALA A 185 -19.55 17.95 3.16
CA ALA A 185 -20.72 17.11 3.38
C ALA A 185 -20.85 16.76 4.87
N PRO A 186 -22.02 16.94 5.51
CA PRO A 186 -22.19 16.60 6.91
C PRO A 186 -22.14 15.09 7.11
N ALA A 187 -21.59 14.63 8.24
CA ALA A 187 -21.67 13.23 8.63
C ALA A 187 -23.15 12.78 8.74
N PRO A 188 -23.47 11.52 8.35
CA PRO A 188 -24.80 10.95 8.56
C PRO A 188 -25.21 11.03 10.03
N LYS A 189 -26.49 11.30 10.27
CA LYS A 189 -27.12 11.14 11.58
C LYS A 189 -27.81 9.78 11.56
N ASP A 190 -27.33 8.85 12.36
CA ASP A 190 -27.96 7.53 12.54
C ASP A 190 -29.41 7.65 13.03
#